data_AF-A0A2T1N456-F1
#
_entry.id   AF-A0A2T1N456-F1
#
_cell.length_a   1.000
_cell.length_b   1.000
_cell.length_c   1.000
_cell.angle_alpha   90.00
_cell.angle_beta   90.00
_cell.angle_gamma   90.00
#
_symmetry.space_group_name_H-M   'P 1'
#
loop_
_entity.id
_entity.type
_entity.pdbx_description
1 polymer ?
#
loop_
_entity_poly.entity_id
_entity_poly.type
_entity_poly.pdbx_seq_one_letter_code
_entity_poly.pdbx_strand_id
1 'polypeptide(L)' 'QVRMPEEVEELEQQRRMEAERLAQMQQLSHQDDDSAAAAALAAQTGERKVGRNDPCPCGSGKKYKQCHGRLQ' A
#
# COMPACT_ATOMS: atom_id res chain seq x y z
N GLN A 1 -4.91 -42.00 21.86
CA GLN A 1 -5.70 -42.07 20.63
C GLN A 1 -5.04 -41.14 19.63
N VAL A 2 -4.50 -41.67 18.52
CA VAL A 2 -3.80 -40.90 17.49
C VAL A 2 -4.87 -40.32 16.57
N ARG A 3 -4.86 -39.00 16.35
CA ARG A 3 -5.79 -38.30 15.45
C ARG A 3 -5.73 -38.95 14.05
N MET A 4 -6.88 -39.17 13.41
CA MET A 4 -6.93 -39.80 12.09
C MET A 4 -6.14 -38.93 11.09
N PRO A 5 -5.44 -39.52 10.11
CA PRO A 5 -4.65 -38.76 9.14
C PRO A 5 -5.48 -37.70 8.41
N GLU A 6 -6.75 -38.00 8.11
CA GLU A 6 -7.67 -37.07 7.44
C GLU A 6 -7.94 -35.81 8.28
N GLU A 7 -8.14 -35.95 9.59
CA GLU A 7 -8.36 -34.82 10.51
C GLU A 7 -7.12 -33.90 10.62
N VAL A 8 -5.93 -34.43 10.34
CA VAL A 8 -4.69 -33.63 10.25
C VAL A 8 -4.68 -32.81 8.96
N GLU A 9 -5.05 -33.43 7.84
CA GLU A 9 -5.10 -32.78 6.53
C GLU A 9 -6.16 -31.66 6.48
N GLU A 10 -7.34 -31.88 7.06
CA GLU A 10 -8.40 -30.87 7.14
C GLU A 10 -7.96 -29.63 7.93
N LEU A 11 -7.30 -29.84 9.08
CA LEU A 11 -6.77 -28.74 9.89
C LEU A 11 -5.68 -27.95 9.16
N GLU A 12 -4.83 -28.63 8.39
CA GLU A 12 -3.83 -27.99 7.56
C GLU A 12 -4.44 -27.21 6.39
N GLN A 13 -5.50 -27.73 5.76
CA GLN A 13 -6.26 -27.02 4.72
C GLN A 13 -6.93 -25.76 5.27
N GLN A 14 -7.56 -25.85 6.45
CA GLN A 14 -8.16 -24.69 7.11
C GLN A 14 -7.13 -23.60 7.41
N ARG A 15 -5.96 -23.98 7.92
CA ARG A 15 -4.84 -23.05 8.18
C ARG A 15 -4.35 -22.36 6.91
N ARG A 16 -4.28 -23.08 5.78
CA ARG A 16 -3.92 -22.48 4.48
C ARG A 16 -4.96 -21.46 4.04
N MET A 17 -6.24 -21.82 4.06
CA MET A 17 -7.33 -20.92 3.66
C MET A 17 -7.39 -19.66 4.53
N GLU A 18 -7.18 -19.79 5.84
CA GLU A 18 -7.13 -18.66 6.76
C GLU A 18 -5.93 -17.75 6.48
N ALA A 19 -4.75 -18.33 6.23
CA ALA A 19 -3.56 -17.58 5.85
C ALA A 19 -3.74 -16.84 4.52
N GLU A 20 -4.38 -17.47 3.53
CA GLU A 20 -4.71 -16.84 2.25
C GLU A 20 -5.70 -15.69 2.42
N ARG A 21 -6.73 -15.87 3.26
CA ARG A 21 -7.70 -14.81 3.58
C ARG A 21 -7.05 -13.62 4.28
N LEU A 22 -6.15 -13.89 5.25
CA LEU A 22 -5.40 -12.86 5.94
C LEU A 22 -4.49 -12.09 4.96
N ALA A 23 -3.80 -12.80 4.07
CA ALA A 23 -2.96 -12.18 3.03
C ALA A 23 -3.78 -11.30 2.08
N GLN A 24 -4.98 -11.74 1.68
CA GLN A 24 -5.89 -10.94 0.86
C GLN A 24 -6.36 -9.67 1.58
N MET A 25 -6.71 -9.76 2.86
CA MET A 25 -7.09 -8.58 3.66
C MET A 25 -5.93 -7.59 3.80
N GLN A 26 -4.71 -8.09 4.01
CA GLN A 26 -3.51 -7.25 4.07
C GLN A 26 -3.22 -6.56 2.72
N GLN A 27 -3.50 -7.21 1.59
CA GLN A 27 -3.36 -6.57 0.27
C GLN A 27 -4.35 -5.41 0.06
N LEU A 28 -5.59 -5.55 0.54
CA LEU A 28 -6.58 -4.48 0.45
C LEU A 28 -6.21 -3.28 1.33
N SER A 29 -5.71 -3.53 2.55
CA SER A 29 -5.34 -2.45 3.48
C SER A 29 -4.19 -1.56 2.94
N HIS A 30 -3.26 -2.09 2.14
CA HIS A 30 -2.18 -1.28 1.55
C HIS A 30 -2.64 -0.37 0.40
N GLN A 31 -3.87 -0.50 -0.10
CA GLN A 31 -4.39 0.30 -1.23
C GLN A 31 -5.09 1.59 -0.78
N ASP A 32 -5.60 1.64 0.46
CA ASP A 32 -6.45 2.73 0.95
C ASP A 32 -5.66 3.90 1.58
N ASP A 33 -4.46 3.66 2.11
CA ASP A 33 -3.63 4.68 2.76
C ASP A 33 -3.01 5.70 1.78
N ASP A 34 -2.64 5.28 0.55
CA ASP A 34 -2.02 6.18 -0.44
C ASP A 34 -3.05 7.09 -1.16
N SER A 35 -4.28 6.63 -1.33
CA SER A 35 -5.28 7.33 -2.16
C SER A 35 -6.09 8.36 -1.37
N ALA A 36 -6.45 8.07 -0.12
CA ALA A 36 -7.28 8.98 0.69
C ALA A 36 -6.46 10.10 1.36
N ALA A 37 -5.25 9.79 1.87
CA ALA A 37 -4.38 10.77 2.52
C ALA A 37 -3.79 11.79 1.54
N ALA A 38 -3.48 11.38 0.30
CA ALA A 38 -3.00 12.28 -0.75
C ALA A 38 -4.06 13.33 -1.14
N ALA A 39 -5.33 12.94 -1.16
CA ALA A 39 -6.45 13.82 -1.53
C ALA A 39 -6.77 14.85 -0.44
N ALA A 40 -6.80 14.44 0.84
CA ALA A 40 -7.15 15.34 1.95
C ALA A 40 -6.03 16.35 2.29
N LEU A 41 -4.78 15.90 2.25
CA LEU A 41 -3.64 16.73 2.64
C LEU A 41 -3.40 17.85 1.60
N ALA A 42 -3.84 17.68 0.33
CA ALA A 42 -3.62 18.63 -0.77
C ALA A 42 -4.47 19.90 -0.66
N ALA A 43 -5.51 19.86 0.14
CA ALA A 43 -6.40 20.98 0.36
C ALA A 43 -5.92 21.96 1.46
N GLN A 44 -4.94 21.61 2.31
CA GLN A 44 -4.82 22.23 3.64
C GLN A 44 -3.58 23.10 3.94
N THR A 45 -2.41 22.92 3.30
CA THR A 45 -1.18 23.60 3.79
C THR A 45 -0.27 24.08 2.67
N GLY A 46 -0.05 25.39 2.61
CA GLY A 46 0.71 26.10 1.57
C GLY A 46 2.21 25.83 1.48
N GLU A 47 2.81 24.99 2.34
CA GLU A 47 4.24 24.66 2.27
C GLU A 47 4.49 23.18 2.59
N ARG A 48 4.15 22.28 1.67
CA ARG A 48 4.63 20.89 1.72
C ARG A 48 6.02 20.79 1.12
N LYS A 49 6.94 20.10 1.80
CA LYS A 49 8.19 19.61 1.19
C LYS A 49 7.80 18.65 0.08
N VAL A 50 7.87 19.12 -1.16
CA VAL A 50 7.46 18.36 -2.34
C VAL A 50 8.27 17.08 -2.38
N GLY A 51 7.57 15.95 -2.24
CA GLY A 51 8.18 14.64 -2.35
C GLY A 51 8.80 14.47 -3.72
N ARG A 52 9.90 13.73 -3.79
CA ARG A 52 10.66 13.54 -5.04
C ARG A 52 9.77 12.97 -6.18
N ASN A 53 8.77 12.17 -5.84
CA ASN A 53 7.81 11.60 -6.80
C ASN A 53 6.52 12.41 -6.99
N ASP A 54 6.28 13.45 -6.19
CA ASP A 54 5.09 14.28 -6.25
C ASP A 54 5.09 15.15 -7.52
N PRO A 55 3.93 15.64 -7.98
CA PRO A 55 3.89 16.64 -9.03
C PRO A 55 4.70 17.89 -8.65
N CYS A 56 5.51 18.36 -9.59
CA CYS A 56 6.39 19.50 -9.36
C CYS A 56 5.55 20.79 -9.18
N PRO A 57 5.80 21.60 -8.12
CA PRO A 57 4.97 22.74 -7.76
C PRO A 57 5.04 23.89 -8.77
N CYS A 58 5.99 23.85 -9.70
CA CYS A 58 6.12 24.82 -10.80
C CYS A 58 5.02 24.67 -11.88
N GLY A 59 4.10 23.70 -11.74
CA GLY A 59 3.02 23.48 -12.70
C GLY A 59 3.41 22.79 -14.01
N SER A 60 4.62 22.24 -14.12
CA SER A 60 5.10 21.60 -15.36
C SER A 60 4.44 20.24 -15.67
N GLY A 61 3.64 19.69 -14.75
CA GLY A 61 3.04 18.36 -14.85
C GLY A 61 4.05 17.20 -14.68
N LYS A 62 5.34 17.47 -14.55
CA LYS A 62 6.39 16.47 -14.31
C LYS A 62 6.51 16.17 -12.81
N LYS A 63 6.96 14.96 -12.46
CA LYS A 63 7.34 14.64 -11.07
C LYS A 63 8.52 15.51 -10.63
N TYR A 64 8.56 15.93 -9.37
CA TYR A 64 9.57 16.86 -8.84
C TYR A 64 10.99 16.44 -9.20
N LYS A 65 11.33 15.15 -9.08
CA LYS A 65 12.66 14.59 -9.45
C LYS A 65 13.08 14.68 -10.90
N GLN A 66 12.14 14.89 -11.81
CA GLN A 66 12.38 14.99 -13.24
C GLN A 66 12.34 16.45 -13.72
N CYS A 67 12.12 17.37 -12.79
CA CYS A 67 12.07 18.80 -13.05
C CYS A 67 13.04 19.49 -12.08
N HIS A 68 12.54 20.22 -11.09
CA HIS A 68 13.36 21.03 -10.17
C HIS A 68 14.14 20.20 -9.13
N GLY A 69 13.78 18.94 -8.93
CA GLY A 69 14.48 17.98 -8.05
C GLY A 69 15.41 17.02 -8.81
N ARG A 70 15.84 17.36 -10.03
CA ARG A 70 16.76 16.56 -10.82
C ARG A 70 18.16 16.69 -10.23
N LEU A 71 18.69 15.59 -9.72
CA LEU A 71 20.11 15.48 -9.38
C LEU A 71 20.82 15.10 -10.69
N GLN A 72 21.84 15.88 -11.06
CA GLN A 72 22.71 15.58 -12.20
C GLN A 72 23.53 14.31 -11.92
#